data_AF-A0A0C3PXK5-F1
#
_entry.id   AF-A0A0C3PXK5-F1
#
_cell.length_a   1.000
_cell.length_b   1.000
_cell.length_c   1.000
_cell.angle_alpha   90.00
_cell.angle_beta   90.00
_cell.angle_gamma   90.00
#
_symmetry.space_group_name_H-M   'P 1'
#
loop_
_entity.id
_entity.type
_entity.pdbx_description
1 polymer ?
#
loop_
_entity_poly.entity_id
_entity_poly.type
_entity_poly.pdbx_seq_one_letter_code
_entity_poly.pdbx_strand_id
1 'polypeptide(L)'
;MSRSLFQCTTLPPSVQAALRSAGYETVDDVAGVSTEALSAELSISVRDAEILVSTTQAPKVPRMTQSVASLAQANVFTCKYPAVNKVLGGGLLRGHVLEISGPPGSFKESLACDFVQAFLKADEEVVFVGDSTRTFHNG
;
A
#
# COMPACT_ATOMS: atom_id res chain seq x y z
N MET A 1 6.12 4.25 -12.06
CA MET A 1 6.30 3.83 -13.47
C MET A 1 5.88 2.37 -13.52
N SER A 2 4.68 2.09 -14.04
CA SER A 2 4.18 0.72 -14.12
C SER A 2 4.98 -0.09 -15.13
N ARG A 3 5.29 -1.34 -14.79
CA ARG A 3 6.04 -2.24 -15.68
C ARG A 3 5.07 -2.88 -16.66
N SER A 4 5.41 -2.88 -17.96
CA SER A 4 4.58 -3.53 -18.97
C SER A 4 4.62 -5.06 -18.83
N LEU A 5 3.45 -5.71 -18.88
CA LEU A 5 3.32 -7.17 -18.86
C LEU A 5 3.94 -7.82 -20.12
N PHE A 6 3.98 -7.09 -21.24
CA PHE A 6 4.52 -7.59 -22.51
C PHE A 6 6.05 -7.69 -22.52
N GLN A 7 6.74 -7.07 -21.56
CA GLN A 7 8.19 -7.18 -21.41
C GLN A 7 8.59 -8.36 -20.49
N CYS A 8 7.62 -9.11 -19.96
CA CYS A 8 7.86 -10.22 -19.06
C CYS A 8 8.10 -11.52 -19.84
N THR A 9 9.37 -11.79 -20.14
CA THR A 9 9.80 -12.97 -20.91
C THR A 9 9.59 -14.31 -20.19
N THR A 10 9.25 -14.27 -18.90
CA THR A 10 8.92 -15.44 -18.08
C THR A 10 7.48 -15.94 -18.28
N LEU A 11 6.61 -15.13 -18.91
CA LEU A 11 5.23 -15.53 -19.19
C LEU A 11 5.15 -16.30 -20.52
N PRO A 12 4.39 -17.41 -20.57
CA PRO A 12 4.11 -18.11 -21.81
C PRO A 12 3.45 -17.18 -22.85
N PRO A 13 3.72 -17.35 -24.16
CA PRO A 13 3.13 -16.52 -25.21
C PRO A 13 1.58 -16.55 -25.24
N SER A 14 0.98 -17.66 -24.84
CA SER A 14 -0.49 -17.80 -24.71
C SER A 14 -1.07 -16.87 -23.65
N VAL A 15 -0.38 -16.72 -22.51
CA VAL A 15 -0.80 -15.83 -21.42
C VAL A 15 -0.65 -14.37 -21.82
N GLN A 16 0.45 -14.03 -22.51
CA GLN A 16 0.65 -12.67 -23.04
C GLN A 16 -0.42 -12.28 -24.07
N ALA A 17 -0.83 -13.22 -24.93
CA ALA A 17 -1.91 -13.00 -25.89
C ALA A 17 -3.26 -12.81 -25.19
N ALA A 18 -3.56 -13.63 -24.17
CA ALA A 18 -4.78 -13.52 -23.38
C ALA A 18 -4.88 -12.16 -22.66
N LEU A 19 -3.79 -11.72 -22.03
CA LEU A 19 -3.71 -10.40 -21.38
C LEU A 19 -3.96 -9.26 -22.37
N ARG A 20 -3.33 -9.31 -23.55
CA ARG A 20 -3.55 -8.32 -24.61
C ARG A 20 -5.01 -8.30 -25.07
N SER A 21 -5.64 -9.46 -25.25
CA SER A 21 -7.04 -9.53 -25.66
C SER A 21 -8.02 -9.03 -24.60
N ALA A 22 -7.66 -9.16 -23.32
CA ALA A 22 -8.46 -8.68 -22.20
C ALA A 22 -8.14 -7.22 -21.79
N GLY A 23 -7.15 -6.58 -22.43
CA GLY A 23 -6.81 -5.19 -22.18
C GLY A 23 -5.89 -4.94 -20.98
N TYR A 24 -5.29 -5.99 -20.40
CA TYR A 24 -4.28 -5.86 -19.36
C TYR A 24 -2.91 -5.58 -19.99
N GLU A 25 -2.36 -4.39 -19.76
CA GLU A 25 -1.10 -3.96 -20.37
C GLU A 25 0.04 -3.82 -19.33
N THR A 26 -0.32 -3.54 -18.08
CA THR A 26 0.60 -3.18 -17.01
C THR A 26 0.46 -4.09 -15.80
N VAL A 27 1.52 -4.18 -14.99
CA VAL A 27 1.53 -4.96 -13.75
C VAL A 27 0.48 -4.46 -12.75
N ASP A 28 0.17 -3.16 -12.77
CA ASP A 28 -0.84 -2.58 -11.88
C ASP A 28 -2.26 -3.04 -12.26
N ASP A 29 -2.52 -3.35 -13.53
CA ASP A 29 -3.84 -3.79 -14.01
C ASP A 29 -4.24 -5.17 -13.43
N VAL A 30 -3.25 -5.98 -13.07
CA VAL A 30 -3.43 -7.31 -12.47
C VAL A 30 -3.10 -7.33 -10.98
N ALA A 31 -2.67 -6.19 -10.40
CA ALA A 31 -2.33 -6.09 -8.99
C ALA A 31 -3.59 -6.17 -8.13
N GLY A 32 -3.61 -7.11 -7.19
CA GLY A 32 -4.74 -7.31 -6.27
C GLY A 32 -5.89 -8.17 -6.80
N VAL A 33 -5.83 -8.62 -8.06
CA VAL A 33 -6.78 -9.60 -8.61
C VAL A 33 -6.39 -11.01 -8.16
N SER A 34 -7.38 -11.84 -7.78
CA SER A 34 -7.11 -13.21 -7.34
C SER A 34 -6.71 -14.13 -8.51
N THR A 35 -5.96 -15.18 -8.22
CA THR A 35 -5.54 -16.22 -9.19
C THR A 35 -6.73 -16.85 -9.90
N GLU A 36 -7.83 -17.07 -9.17
CA GLU A 36 -9.04 -17.71 -9.68
C GLU A 36 -9.79 -16.77 -10.62
N ALA A 37 -9.91 -15.50 -10.27
CA ALA A 37 -10.54 -14.49 -11.11
C ALA A 37 -9.79 -14.32 -12.43
N LEU A 38 -8.46 -14.23 -12.38
CA LEU A 38 -7.61 -14.13 -13.58
C LEU A 38 -7.69 -15.39 -14.45
N SER A 39 -7.73 -16.58 -13.84
CA SER A 39 -7.87 -17.84 -14.58
C SER A 39 -9.20 -17.90 -15.34
N ALA A 40 -10.31 -17.50 -14.68
CA ALA A 40 -11.63 -17.48 -15.28
C ALA A 40 -11.76 -16.44 -16.39
N GLU A 41 -11.26 -15.22 -16.16
CA GLU A 41 -11.38 -14.10 -17.10
C GLU A 41 -10.50 -14.28 -18.34
N LEU A 42 -9.24 -14.70 -18.15
CA LEU A 42 -8.30 -14.88 -19.25
C LEU A 42 -8.46 -16.25 -19.94
N SER A 43 -9.36 -17.11 -19.45
CA SER A 43 -9.53 -18.49 -19.93
C SER A 43 -8.22 -19.29 -19.95
N ILE A 44 -7.35 -19.06 -18.97
CA ILE A 44 -6.06 -19.75 -18.80
C ILE A 44 -6.12 -20.74 -17.64
N SER A 45 -5.16 -21.67 -17.58
CA SER A 45 -5.09 -22.61 -16.46
C SER A 45 -4.75 -21.88 -15.14
N VAL A 46 -5.21 -22.43 -14.01
CA VAL A 46 -4.88 -21.88 -12.68
C VAL A 46 -3.36 -21.82 -12.48
N ARG A 47 -2.60 -22.78 -13.01
CA ARG A 47 -1.13 -22.75 -12.98
C ARG A 47 -0.55 -21.57 -13.75
N ASP A 48 -1.10 -21.25 -14.91
CA ASP A 48 -0.65 -20.09 -15.69
C ASP A 48 -0.99 -18.78 -14.99
N ALA A 49 -2.14 -18.71 -14.32
CA ALA A 49 -2.52 -17.59 -13.48
C ALA A 49 -1.60 -17.46 -12.25
N GLU A 50 -1.18 -18.56 -11.62
CA GLU A 50 -0.18 -18.56 -10.54
C GLU A 50 1.19 -18.06 -11.02
N ILE A 51 1.66 -18.51 -12.19
CA ILE A 51 2.90 -18.02 -12.80
C ILE A 51 2.80 -16.53 -13.09
N LEU A 52 1.65 -16.08 -13.60
CA LEU A 52 1.39 -14.67 -13.83
C LEU A 52 1.48 -13.87 -12.54
N VAL A 53 0.72 -14.27 -11.52
CA VAL A 53 0.67 -13.58 -10.22
C VAL A 53 2.05 -13.55 -9.54
N SER A 54 2.77 -14.66 -9.54
CA SER A 54 4.12 -14.74 -8.95
C SER A 54 5.18 -13.92 -9.71
N THR A 55 4.98 -13.71 -11.02
CA THR A 55 5.87 -12.90 -11.85
C THR A 55 5.57 -11.40 -11.72
N THR A 56 4.29 -11.03 -11.54
CA THR A 56 3.83 -9.64 -11.50
C THR A 56 3.88 -9.06 -10.10
N GLN A 57 3.61 -9.86 -9.07
CA GLN A 57 3.85 -9.45 -7.69
C GLN A 57 5.36 -9.31 -7.48
N ALA A 58 5.84 -8.08 -7.32
CA ALA A 58 7.16 -7.86 -6.73
C ALA A 58 7.22 -8.66 -5.42
N PRO A 59 8.30 -9.41 -5.14
CA PRO A 59 8.35 -10.23 -3.94
C PRO A 59 8.13 -9.34 -2.72
N LYS A 60 6.96 -9.47 -2.11
CA LYS A 60 6.61 -8.81 -0.84
C LYS A 60 7.38 -9.44 0.34
N VAL A 61 8.12 -10.51 0.05
CA VAL A 61 9.02 -11.19 0.98
C VAL A 61 10.37 -10.47 0.95
N PRO A 62 10.86 -9.92 2.08
CA PRO A 62 12.22 -9.40 2.16
C PRO A 62 13.18 -10.49 1.70
N ARG A 63 13.99 -10.22 0.66
CA ARG A 63 15.00 -11.20 0.22
C ARG A 63 15.91 -11.46 1.43
N MET A 64 16.01 -12.72 1.87
CA MET A 64 16.71 -13.12 3.10
C MET A 64 18.20 -12.71 3.17
N THR A 65 18.75 -12.19 2.07
CA THR A 65 20.16 -11.79 1.93
C THR A 65 20.37 -10.28 1.79
N GLN A 66 19.34 -9.43 1.95
CA GLN A 66 19.59 -7.99 1.90
C GLN A 66 20.32 -7.47 3.14
N SER A 67 21.19 -6.47 2.94
CA SER A 67 21.82 -5.74 4.04
C SER A 67 20.75 -5.10 4.93
N VAL A 68 20.95 -5.12 6.25
CA VAL A 68 20.10 -4.42 7.23
C VAL A 68 19.90 -2.94 6.86
N ALA A 69 20.86 -2.31 6.19
CA ALA A 69 20.74 -0.93 5.72
C ALA A 69 19.58 -0.74 4.72
N SER A 70 19.25 -1.75 3.92
CA SER A 70 18.10 -1.69 2.99
C SER A 70 16.74 -1.81 3.70
N LEU A 71 16.70 -2.49 4.86
CA LEU A 71 15.54 -2.50 5.76
C LEU A 71 15.40 -1.19 6.54
N ALA A 72 16.51 -0.48 6.74
CA ALA A 72 16.55 0.80 7.46
C ALA A 72 15.99 1.98 6.64
N GLN A 73 15.62 1.79 5.37
CA GLN A 73 14.85 2.78 4.61
C GLN A 73 13.41 2.85 5.13
N ALA A 74 13.25 3.55 6.26
CA ALA A 74 11.96 3.86 6.82
C ALA A 74 11.33 5.04 6.08
N ASN A 75 10.08 4.87 5.64
CA ASN A 75 9.27 5.98 5.16
C ASN A 75 9.13 7.02 6.28
N VAL A 76 9.31 8.30 5.93
CA VAL A 76 9.12 9.43 6.86
C VAL A 76 7.88 10.19 6.41
N PHE A 77 6.91 10.31 7.31
CA PHE A 77 5.64 11.00 7.04
C PHE A 77 5.65 12.37 7.71
N THR A 78 5.27 13.41 6.98
CA THR A 78 5.22 14.78 7.51
C THR A 78 3.77 15.25 7.65
N CYS A 79 3.49 16.01 8.70
CA CYS A 79 2.23 16.73 8.84
C CYS A 79 2.39 18.17 8.32
N LYS A 80 1.28 18.92 8.23
CA LYS A 80 1.31 20.31 7.77
C LYS A 80 1.94 21.31 8.75
N TYR A 81 2.33 20.88 9.96
CA TYR A 81 2.92 21.74 10.99
C TYR A 81 4.45 21.57 11.04
N PRO A 82 5.23 22.56 10.55
CA PRO A 82 6.69 22.47 10.53
C PRO A 82 7.30 22.27 11.92
N ALA A 83 6.72 22.89 12.95
CA ALA A 83 7.19 22.75 14.33
C ALA A 83 7.05 21.31 14.84
N VAL A 84 5.95 20.64 14.54
CA VAL A 84 5.74 19.22 14.91
C VAL A 84 6.73 18.34 14.17
N ASN A 85 6.89 18.53 12.86
CA ASN A 85 7.87 17.76 12.08
C ASN A 85 9.29 17.94 12.64
N LYS A 86 9.66 19.15 13.05
CA LYS A 86 10.97 19.42 13.68
C LYS A 86 11.14 18.66 14.99
N VAL A 87 10.12 18.64 15.85
CA VAL A 87 10.15 17.90 17.12
C VAL A 87 10.29 16.39 16.87
N LEU A 88 9.67 15.88 15.81
CA LEU A 88 9.78 14.47 15.39
C LEU A 88 11.06 14.16 14.59
N GLY A 89 12.03 15.08 14.51
CA GLY A 89 13.29 14.82 13.79
C GLY A 89 13.14 14.81 12.26
N GLY A 90 12.16 15.51 11.72
CA GLY A 90 11.86 15.60 10.29
C GLY A 90 10.52 14.98 9.89
N GLY A 91 9.85 14.25 10.79
CA GLY A 91 8.54 13.64 10.56
C GLY A 91 8.37 12.34 11.34
N LEU A 92 7.22 11.70 11.22
CA LEU A 92 6.93 10.41 11.84
C LEU A 92 7.53 9.27 11.00
N LEU A 93 8.42 8.49 11.61
CA LEU A 93 9.07 7.34 10.97
C LEU A 93 8.16 6.10 10.98
N ARG A 94 8.15 5.35 9.88
CA ARG A 94 7.52 4.01 9.84
C ARG A 94 8.08 3.12 10.95
N GLY A 95 7.22 2.33 11.58
CA GLY A 95 7.60 1.44 12.69
C GLY A 95 7.69 2.12 14.07
N HIS A 96 7.31 3.40 14.18
CA HIS A 96 7.22 4.11 15.46
C HIS A 96 5.78 4.24 15.94
N VAL A 97 5.62 4.36 17.27
CA VAL A 97 4.34 4.70 17.90
C VAL A 97 4.40 6.17 18.33
N LEU A 98 3.41 6.95 17.91
CA LEU A 98 3.24 8.35 18.30
C LEU A 98 2.03 8.49 19.23
N GLU A 99 2.28 8.87 20.48
CA GLU A 99 1.23 9.24 21.43
C GLU A 99 1.01 10.75 21.41
N ILE A 100 -0.25 11.18 21.33
CA ILE A 100 -0.65 12.58 21.40
C ILE A 100 -1.59 12.76 22.58
N SER A 101 -1.16 13.49 23.60
CA SER A 101 -1.91 13.70 24.84
C SER A 101 -2.12 15.19 25.15
N GLY A 102 -3.18 15.50 25.88
CA GLY A 102 -3.54 16.86 26.24
C GLY A 102 -5.04 17.03 26.55
N PRO A 103 -5.44 18.18 27.14
CA PRO A 103 -6.84 18.50 27.43
C PRO A 103 -7.79 18.41 26.22
N PRO A 104 -9.12 18.35 26.44
CA PRO A 104 -10.10 18.51 25.37
C PRO A 104 -9.86 19.81 24.59
N GLY A 105 -9.92 19.75 23.26
CA GLY A 105 -9.64 20.90 22.40
C GLY A 105 -8.16 21.17 22.10
N SER A 106 -7.21 20.40 22.65
CA SER A 106 -5.77 20.54 22.36
C SER A 106 -5.33 19.99 20.99
N PHE A 107 -6.21 20.00 20.00
CA PHE A 107 -5.86 19.71 18.61
C PHE A 107 -5.39 18.26 18.30
N LYS A 108 -5.62 17.31 19.22
CA LYS A 108 -5.11 15.93 19.11
C LYS A 108 -5.64 15.20 17.87
N GLU A 109 -6.95 15.22 17.70
CA GLU A 109 -7.67 14.54 16.63
C GLU A 109 -7.31 15.15 15.27
N SER A 110 -7.20 16.48 15.21
CA SER A 110 -6.83 17.17 13.99
C SER A 110 -5.37 16.90 13.57
N LEU A 111 -4.43 16.81 14.52
CA LEU A 111 -3.05 16.39 14.24
C LEU A 111 -3.00 14.94 13.76
N ALA A 112 -3.75 14.03 14.39
CA ALA A 112 -3.85 12.64 13.96
C ALA A 112 -4.40 12.54 12.52
N CYS A 113 -5.44 13.31 12.17
CA CYS A 113 -5.98 13.37 10.81
C CYS A 113 -4.95 13.87 9.78
N ASP A 114 -4.08 14.81 10.12
CA ASP A 114 -3.04 15.27 9.19
C ASP A 114 -2.02 14.16 8.86
N PHE A 115 -1.65 13.32 9.84
CA PHE A 115 -0.81 12.15 9.57
C PHE A 115 -1.55 11.08 8.76
N VAL A 116 -2.84 10.84 9.04
CA VAL A 116 -3.65 9.93 8.22
C VAL A 116 -3.69 10.38 6.77
N GLN A 117 -3.89 11.67 6.51
CA GLN A 117 -3.82 12.20 5.14
C GLN A 117 -2.44 11.98 4.50
N ALA A 118 -1.36 12.10 5.28
CA ALA A 118 -0.01 11.83 4.78
C ALA A 118 0.17 10.34 4.42
N PHE A 119 -0.38 9.42 5.22
CA PHE A 119 -0.37 7.97 4.95
C PHE A 119 -1.16 7.63 3.68
N LEU A 120 -2.37 8.17 3.54
CA LEU A 120 -3.21 7.93 2.36
C LEU A 120 -2.55 8.46 1.07
N LYS A 121 -1.88 9.62 1.14
CA LYS A 121 -1.11 10.15 -0.01
C LYS A 121 0.09 9.28 -0.38
N ALA A 122 0.58 8.47 0.55
CA ALA A 122 1.65 7.51 0.35
C ALA A 122 1.13 6.09 0.04
N ASP A 123 -0.18 5.94 -0.23
CA ASP A 123 -0.83 4.66 -0.52
C ASP A 123 -0.71 3.63 0.63
N GLU A 124 -0.61 4.10 1.88
CA GLU A 124 -0.62 3.26 3.07
C GLU A 124 -2.07 3.07 3.56
N GLU A 125 -2.39 1.85 3.98
CA GLU A 125 -3.69 1.53 4.59
C GLU A 125 -3.77 2.04 6.04
N VAL A 126 -4.95 2.53 6.43
CA VAL A 126 -5.18 3.12 7.75
C VAL A 126 -6.39 2.48 8.42
N VAL A 127 -6.22 2.09 9.69
CA VAL A 127 -7.30 1.57 10.54
C VAL A 127 -7.55 2.56 11.67
N PHE A 128 -8.81 2.98 11.83
CA PHE A 128 -9.26 3.75 12.98
C PHE A 128 -9.87 2.82 14.02
N VAL A 129 -9.29 2.81 15.22
CA VAL A 129 -9.85 2.13 16.38
C VAL A 129 -10.29 3.21 17.36
N GLY A 130 -11.61 3.34 17.53
CA GLY A 130 -12.20 4.32 18.43
C GLY A 130 -13.08 3.63 19.46
N ASP A 131 -13.08 4.17 20.68
CA ASP A 131 -14.08 3.89 21.69
C ASP A 131 -14.88 5.18 21.92
N SER A 132 -16.00 5.35 21.20
CA SER A 132 -16.99 6.40 21.49
C SER A 132 -18.26 6.25 20.67
N THR A 133 -19.23 5.53 21.23
CA THR A 133 -20.65 5.79 20.95
C THR A 133 -21.01 7.15 21.55
N ARG A 134 -20.91 8.23 20.77
CA ARG A 134 -21.60 9.49 21.10
C ARG A 134 -22.95 9.49 20.42
N THR A 135 -24.00 9.15 21.16
CA THR A 135 -25.37 9.47 20.77
C THR A 135 -25.52 10.99 20.79
N PHE A 136 -25.59 11.60 19.61
CA PHE A 136 -26.03 12.98 19.50
C PHE A 136 -27.53 13.01 19.78
N HIS A 137 -27.93 13.37 21.00
CA HIS A 137 -29.29 13.82 21.26
C HIS A 137 -29.42 15.23 20.68
N ASN A 138 -30.13 15.33 19.56
CA ASN A 138 -30.59 16.60 19.01
C ASN A 138 -31.67 17.13 19.96
N GLY A 139 -31.41 18.26 20.62
CA GLY A 139 -32.40 19.06 21.35
C GLY A 139 -33.01 20.11 20.44
#